data_AF-A0A2D4HUH7-F1
#
_entry.id   AF-A0A2D4HUH7-F1
#
_cell.length_a   1.000
_cell.length_b   1.000
_cell.length_c   1.000
_cell.angle_alpha   90.00
_cell.angle_beta   90.00
_cell.angle_gamma   90.00
#
_symmetry.space_group_name_H-M   'P 1'
#
loop_
_entity.id
_entity.type
_entity.pdbx_description
1 polymer ?
#
loop_
_entity_poly.entity_id
_entity_poly.type
_entity_poly.pdbx_seq_one_letter_code
_entity_poly.pdbx_strand_id
1 'polypeptide(L)'
;MVFIIQTDLIEGKLIGILDILDEENRLPQPSDQHFASVIHQKQKQHFRLSIPRKSKLAVHRNIRDDEGFIIRHFAGAVCYETTQFVEKNNDALHMSLESLICESKDKFIRLLFESNTNNNKDTKQKAGKLSFISVGNKFKTQLNLLLEKLRSTGSSFIRCIKPNLKMTSHQFEGAQILSQLQCSGMVSVLDLMQGGFPSRASFHELYNMYKKYMPAKLTRLDPRLFCKALFKALGLNEQDYKFGLTKVFFRPGKFAEFDQIMKSDPDHLADLIKRVNHWLL
;
A
#
# COMPACT_ATOMS: atom_id res chain seq x y z
N MET A 1 0.54 -0.06 -5.20
CA MET A 1 0.38 1.37 -5.57
C MET A 1 0.55 2.33 -4.37
N VAL A 2 0.22 1.92 -3.13
CA VAL A 2 0.36 2.76 -1.92
C VAL A 2 1.82 3.05 -1.49
N PHE A 3 2.79 2.20 -1.87
CA PHE A 3 4.22 2.44 -1.62
C PHE A 3 4.85 3.53 -2.51
N ILE A 4 4.21 3.89 -3.64
CA ILE A 4 4.81 4.75 -4.67
C ILE A 4 4.86 6.22 -4.23
N ILE A 5 4.15 6.62 -3.19
CA ILE A 5 4.16 8.04 -2.77
C ILE A 5 5.31 8.36 -1.81
N GLN A 6 6.04 7.36 -1.27
CA GLN A 6 7.24 7.58 -0.44
C GLN A 6 8.53 7.73 -1.25
N THR A 7 8.51 7.44 -2.55
CA THR A 7 9.73 7.31 -3.37
C THR A 7 10.50 8.61 -3.52
N ASP A 8 9.85 9.77 -3.66
CA ASP A 8 10.62 10.98 -4.02
C ASP A 8 11.50 11.49 -2.87
N LEU A 9 11.03 11.39 -1.62
CA LEU A 9 11.84 11.76 -0.44
C LEU A 9 13.02 10.81 -0.24
N ILE A 10 12.82 9.52 -0.49
CA ILE A 10 13.82 8.48 -0.18
C ILE A 10 14.77 8.25 -1.36
N GLU A 11 14.23 8.15 -2.57
CA GLU A 11 14.91 7.74 -3.80
C GLU A 11 15.08 8.89 -4.82
N GLY A 12 14.59 10.10 -4.52
CA GLY A 12 14.70 11.25 -5.40
C GLY A 12 16.15 11.53 -5.80
N LYS A 13 16.38 11.83 -7.08
CA LYS A 13 17.73 12.05 -7.60
C LYS A 13 18.35 13.30 -6.97
N LEU A 14 19.60 13.23 -6.50
CA LEU A 14 20.40 14.32 -5.88
C LEU A 14 19.91 14.86 -4.53
N ILE A 15 18.62 14.70 -4.22
CA ILE A 15 17.98 15.25 -3.01
C ILE A 15 17.33 14.18 -2.13
N GLY A 16 17.21 12.94 -2.61
CA GLY A 16 16.65 11.84 -1.85
C GLY A 16 17.58 11.38 -0.74
N ILE A 17 17.02 10.83 0.33
CA ILE A 17 17.77 10.38 1.51
C ILE A 17 18.88 9.38 1.14
N LEU A 18 18.61 8.43 0.23
CA LEU A 18 19.62 7.44 -0.20
C LEU A 18 20.73 8.08 -1.03
N ASP A 19 20.40 9.03 -1.91
CA ASP A 19 21.40 9.76 -2.71
C ASP A 19 22.28 10.63 -1.81
N ILE A 20 21.70 11.31 -0.81
CA ILE A 20 22.45 12.09 0.19
C ILE A 20 23.38 11.16 1.00
N LEU A 21 22.93 9.96 1.36
CA LEU A 21 23.75 8.98 2.08
C LEU A 21 24.94 8.48 1.26
N ASP A 22 24.75 8.34 -0.05
CA ASP A 22 25.82 8.00 -1.00
C ASP A 22 26.80 9.16 -1.22
N GLU A 23 26.32 10.41 -1.23
CA GLU A 23 27.16 11.61 -1.28
C GLU A 23 28.03 11.72 -0.01
N GLU A 24 27.44 11.49 1.16
CA GLU A 24 28.14 11.52 2.45
C GLU A 24 29.31 10.50 2.49
N ASN A 25 29.07 9.27 2.03
CA ASN A 25 30.08 8.22 1.96
C ASN A 25 31.28 8.56 1.05
N ARG A 26 31.12 9.51 0.12
CA ARG A 26 32.18 9.95 -0.80
C ARG A 26 32.97 11.13 -0.25
N LEU A 27 32.56 11.72 0.88
CA LEU A 27 33.30 12.80 1.51
C LEU A 27 34.63 12.30 2.08
N PRO A 28 35.66 13.16 2.18
CA PRO A 28 36.93 12.79 2.81
C PRO A 28 36.79 12.38 4.28
N GLN A 29 35.80 12.95 4.98
CA GLN A 29 35.44 12.62 6.36
C GLN A 29 33.93 12.45 6.47
N PRO A 30 33.41 11.25 6.20
CA PRO A 30 31.98 10.96 6.32
C PRO A 30 31.50 11.08 7.77
N SER A 31 30.31 11.65 7.99
CA SER A 31 29.72 11.80 9.33
C SER A 31 28.21 11.58 9.32
N ASP A 32 27.72 10.74 10.23
CA ASP A 32 26.28 10.52 10.42
C ASP A 32 25.54 11.81 10.85
N GLN A 33 26.22 12.69 11.61
CA GLN A 33 25.67 13.98 12.02
C GLN A 33 25.59 14.98 10.87
N HIS A 34 26.61 14.98 10.00
CA HIS A 34 26.59 15.80 8.80
C HIS A 34 25.46 15.32 7.87
N PHE A 35 25.34 14.02 7.65
CA PHE A 35 24.26 13.40 6.90
C PHE A 35 22.87 13.82 7.41
N ALA A 36 22.59 13.69 8.71
CA ALA A 36 21.32 14.09 9.30
C ALA A 36 21.03 15.60 9.08
N SER A 37 22.04 16.44 9.26
CA SER A 37 21.94 17.88 9.05
C SER A 37 21.63 18.24 7.59
N VAL A 38 22.29 17.56 6.63
CA VAL A 38 22.10 17.76 5.19
C VAL A 38 20.70 17.34 4.76
N ILE A 39 20.14 16.27 5.31
CA ILE A 39 18.73 15.88 5.06
C ILE A 39 17.79 17.03 5.45
N HIS A 40 17.92 17.54 6.68
CA HIS A 40 17.05 18.63 7.16
C HIS A 40 17.24 19.93 6.39
N GLN A 41 18.44 20.18 5.85
CA GLN A 41 18.74 21.33 5.01
C GLN A 41 18.14 21.20 3.60
N LYS A 42 18.43 20.10 2.89
CA LYS A 42 17.99 19.88 1.50
C LYS A 42 16.47 19.63 1.39
N GLN A 43 15.85 19.02 2.40
CA GLN A 43 14.43 18.60 2.37
C GLN A 43 13.53 19.34 3.36
N LYS A 44 13.92 20.55 3.78
CA LYS A 44 13.24 21.33 4.85
C LYS A 44 11.73 21.51 4.67
N GLN A 45 11.26 21.63 3.43
CA GLN A 45 9.85 21.88 3.11
C GLN A 45 9.04 20.60 2.83
N HIS A 46 9.68 19.43 2.84
CA HIS A 46 8.99 18.19 2.49
C HIS A 46 7.98 17.81 3.59
N PHE A 47 6.69 17.77 3.25
CA PHE A 47 5.58 17.58 4.20
C PHE A 47 5.62 16.25 4.98
N ARG A 48 6.41 15.27 4.51
CA ARG A 48 6.62 13.99 5.22
C ARG A 48 7.88 13.93 6.07
N LEU A 49 8.75 14.94 6.02
CA LEU A 49 9.96 14.99 6.82
C LEU A 49 9.73 15.87 8.05
N SER A 50 10.25 15.48 9.20
CA SER A 50 10.20 16.27 10.43
C SER A 50 11.41 16.00 11.31
N ILE A 51 11.80 16.99 12.10
CA ILE A 51 12.84 16.83 13.13
C ILE A 51 12.31 16.04 14.34
N PRO A 52 13.14 15.24 15.04
CA PRO A 52 12.72 14.44 16.19
C PRO A 52 12.03 15.26 17.30
N ARG A 53 12.54 16.47 17.59
CA ARG A 53 12.00 17.38 18.62
C ARG A 53 10.55 17.82 18.39
N LYS A 54 10.05 17.78 17.15
CA LYS A 54 8.63 18.09 16.83
C LYS A 54 7.68 16.92 17.11
N SER A 55 8.20 15.76 17.50
CA SER A 55 7.38 14.59 17.80
C SER A 55 6.57 14.77 19.08
N LYS A 56 5.37 14.18 19.13
CA LYS A 56 4.56 14.10 20.34
C LYS A 56 5.10 13.08 21.35
N LEU A 57 5.88 12.10 20.88
CA LEU A 57 6.42 11.03 21.73
C LEU A 57 7.70 11.48 22.43
N ALA A 58 7.77 11.31 23.75
CA ALA A 58 8.92 11.72 24.55
C ALA A 58 10.22 11.04 24.11
N VAL A 59 10.15 9.75 23.75
CA VAL A 59 11.31 8.98 23.27
C VAL A 59 11.95 9.62 22.04
N HIS A 60 11.16 10.10 21.09
CA HIS A 60 11.68 10.79 19.90
C HIS A 60 12.26 12.17 20.22
N ARG A 61 11.73 12.88 21.23
CA ARG A 61 12.21 14.21 21.62
C ARG A 61 13.60 14.19 22.27
N ASN A 62 14.03 13.03 22.77
CA ASN A 62 15.36 12.85 23.35
C ASN A 62 16.46 12.72 22.29
N ILE A 63 16.10 12.44 21.03
CA ILE A 63 17.06 12.37 19.92
C ILE A 63 17.35 13.79 19.44
N ARG A 64 18.63 14.12 19.25
CA ARG A 64 19.02 15.43 18.74
C ARG A 64 18.70 15.56 17.25
N ASP A 65 18.54 16.80 16.77
CA ASP A 65 18.19 17.03 15.36
C ASP A 65 19.28 16.57 14.38
N ASP A 66 20.54 16.51 14.83
CA ASP A 66 21.71 15.99 14.12
C ASP A 66 21.93 14.48 14.30
N GLU A 67 21.06 13.78 15.03
CA GLU A 67 21.17 12.34 15.28
C GLU A 67 19.98 11.55 14.71
N GLY A 68 19.02 12.24 14.10
CA GLY A 68 17.85 11.56 13.56
C GLY A 68 16.89 12.43 12.77
N PHE A 69 15.95 11.76 12.11
CA PHE A 69 14.86 12.38 11.38
C PHE A 69 13.60 11.52 11.47
N ILE A 70 12.44 12.14 11.27
CA ILE A 70 11.14 11.46 11.25
C ILE A 70 10.60 11.48 9.83
N ILE A 71 10.24 10.31 9.31
CA ILE A 71 9.49 10.17 8.07
C ILE A 71 8.05 9.77 8.39
N ARG A 72 7.08 10.50 7.84
CA ARG A 72 5.67 10.12 7.86
C ARG A 72 5.39 9.12 6.74
N HIS A 73 5.47 7.84 7.08
CA HIS A 73 5.05 6.76 6.21
C HIS A 73 3.52 6.67 6.16
N PHE A 74 3.04 5.85 5.23
CA PHE A 74 1.63 5.49 5.13
C PHE A 74 1.14 4.81 6.41
N ALA A 75 2.00 4.00 7.05
CA ALA A 75 1.74 3.33 8.32
C ALA A 75 1.93 4.22 9.57
N GLY A 76 2.26 5.50 9.40
CA GLY A 76 2.51 6.44 10.50
C GLY A 76 3.91 7.03 10.50
N ALA A 77 4.19 7.87 11.50
CA ALA A 77 5.48 8.53 11.65
C ALA A 77 6.51 7.59 12.30
N VAL A 78 7.64 7.41 11.64
CA VAL A 78 8.76 6.57 12.11
C VAL A 78 9.97 7.48 12.33
N CYS A 79 10.59 7.36 13.50
CA CYS A 79 11.83 8.04 13.82
C CYS A 79 13.01 7.14 13.46
N TYR A 80 13.94 7.68 12.66
CA TYR A 80 15.18 7.04 12.27
C TYR A 80 16.33 7.73 13.00
N GLU A 81 17.09 6.95 13.76
CA GLU A 81 18.35 7.38 14.32
C GLU A 81 19.46 7.13 13.29
N THR A 82 20.30 8.12 13.02
CA THR A 82 21.28 8.05 11.92
C THR A 82 22.60 7.38 12.31
N THR A 83 22.80 7.04 13.57
CA THR A 83 24.00 6.36 14.07
C THR A 83 24.33 5.12 13.23
N GLN A 84 25.57 5.09 12.69
CA GLN A 84 26.12 4.04 11.82
C GLN A 84 25.45 3.92 10.44
N PHE A 85 24.66 4.89 9.99
CA PHE A 85 24.02 4.79 8.67
C PHE A 85 25.05 4.83 7.54
N VAL A 86 26.04 5.72 7.65
CA VAL A 86 27.10 5.87 6.65
C VAL A 86 27.90 4.57 6.54
N GLU A 87 28.35 4.03 7.66
CA GLU A 87 29.08 2.76 7.74
C GLU A 87 28.27 1.60 7.14
N LYS A 88 27.00 1.44 7.56
CA LYS A 88 26.12 0.36 7.06
C LYS A 88 25.81 0.46 5.58
N ASN A 89 25.90 1.64 4.98
CA ASN A 89 25.68 1.83 3.56
C ASN A 89 26.92 1.51 2.71
N ASN A 90 28.10 1.45 3.32
CA ASN A 90 29.35 1.17 2.64
C ASN A 90 29.59 -0.34 2.54
N ASP A 91 29.32 -0.91 1.37
CA ASP A 91 29.55 -2.32 1.05
C ASP A 91 30.81 -2.51 0.18
N ALA A 92 31.79 -1.61 0.33
CA ALA A 92 33.04 -1.71 -0.40
C ALA A 92 33.87 -2.89 0.12
N LEU A 93 34.08 -3.89 -0.75
CA LEU A 93 35.00 -4.99 -0.51
C LEU A 93 36.32 -4.73 -1.24
N HIS A 94 37.45 -4.90 -0.55
CA HIS A 94 38.75 -4.78 -1.19
C HIS A 94 38.96 -5.92 -2.20
N MET A 95 39.34 -5.60 -3.44
CA MET A 95 39.47 -6.59 -4.53
C MET A 95 40.45 -7.73 -4.21
N SER A 96 41.46 -7.50 -3.37
CA SER A 96 42.37 -8.57 -2.93
C SER A 96 41.68 -9.65 -2.10
N LEU A 97 40.64 -9.30 -1.34
CA LEU A 97 39.85 -10.27 -0.58
C LEU A 97 38.99 -11.13 -1.53
N GLU A 98 38.42 -10.51 -2.56
CA GLU A 98 37.69 -11.22 -3.61
C GLU A 98 38.62 -12.21 -4.34
N SER A 99 39.83 -11.75 -4.72
CA SER A 99 40.83 -12.59 -5.39
C SER A 99 41.29 -13.76 -4.52
N LEU A 100 41.51 -13.52 -3.23
CA LEU A 100 41.90 -14.56 -2.26
C LEU A 100 40.84 -15.68 -2.17
N ILE A 101 39.55 -15.32 -2.19
CA ILE A 101 38.45 -16.30 -2.13
C ILE A 101 38.38 -17.12 -3.43
N CYS A 102 38.58 -16.47 -4.58
CA CYS A 102 38.65 -17.16 -5.87
C CYS A 102 39.82 -18.15 -5.97
N GLU A 103 40.93 -17.89 -5.26
CA GLU A 103 42.10 -18.76 -5.17
C GLU A 103 41.96 -19.87 -4.11
N SER A 104 40.83 -19.96 -3.41
CA SER A 104 40.60 -20.98 -2.39
C SER A 104 40.75 -22.40 -2.95
N LYS A 105 41.46 -23.26 -2.21
CA LYS A 105 41.61 -24.69 -2.54
C LYS A 105 40.31 -25.46 -2.38
N ASP A 106 39.38 -24.96 -1.57
CA ASP A 106 38.07 -25.56 -1.37
C ASP A 106 37.15 -25.23 -2.57
N LYS A 107 36.64 -26.28 -3.22
CA LYS A 107 35.72 -26.16 -4.36
C LYS A 107 34.38 -25.54 -3.96
N PHE A 108 33.86 -25.86 -2.77
CA PHE A 108 32.60 -25.29 -2.27
C PHE A 108 32.73 -23.78 -2.09
N ILE A 109 33.83 -23.32 -1.49
CA ILE A 109 34.09 -21.89 -1.30
C ILE A 109 34.16 -21.16 -2.65
N ARG A 110 34.83 -21.70 -3.66
CA ARG A 110 34.87 -21.09 -4.99
C ARG A 110 33.48 -20.99 -5.64
N LEU A 111 32.69 -22.06 -5.57
CA LEU A 111 31.33 -22.10 -6.14
C LEU A 111 30.40 -21.02 -5.58
N LEU A 112 30.55 -20.64 -4.31
CA LEU A 112 29.75 -19.57 -3.70
C LEU A 112 29.99 -18.19 -4.32
N PHE A 113 31.14 -17.96 -4.96
CA PHE A 113 31.57 -16.65 -5.48
C PHE A 113 31.68 -16.58 -7.02
N GLU A 114 31.57 -17.70 -7.73
CA GLU A 114 31.61 -17.76 -9.21
C GLU A 114 30.52 -16.92 -9.92
N SER A 115 29.40 -16.63 -9.26
CA SER A 115 28.31 -15.82 -9.82
C SER A 115 28.64 -14.33 -9.94
N ASN A 116 29.59 -13.82 -9.14
CA ASN A 116 29.99 -12.40 -9.16
C ASN A 116 31.00 -12.10 -10.28
N THR A 117 31.75 -13.10 -10.76
CA THR A 117 32.86 -12.91 -11.71
C THR A 117 32.42 -12.77 -13.17
N ASN A 118 31.24 -13.29 -13.55
CA ASN A 118 30.80 -13.29 -14.96
C ASN A 118 30.39 -11.90 -15.49
N ASN A 119 30.16 -10.92 -14.61
CA ASN A 119 29.83 -9.54 -15.00
C ASN A 119 31.05 -8.60 -15.08
N ASN A 120 32.24 -9.03 -14.66
CA ASN A 120 33.45 -8.19 -14.62
C ASN A 120 34.63 -8.90 -15.33
N LYS A 121 34.63 -8.88 -16.67
CA LYS A 121 35.77 -9.34 -17.48
C LYS A 121 37.02 -8.44 -17.43
N ASP A 122 36.96 -7.29 -16.73
CA ASP A 122 38.05 -6.31 -16.62
C ASP A 122 38.74 -6.28 -15.23
N THR A 123 38.81 -7.41 -14.53
CA THR A 123 39.41 -7.52 -13.19
C THR A 123 40.91 -7.25 -13.13
N LYS A 124 41.64 -7.26 -14.26
CA LYS A 124 43.10 -7.06 -14.27
C LYS A 124 43.56 -5.59 -14.18
N GLN A 125 42.71 -4.59 -14.42
CA GLN A 125 43.12 -3.17 -14.45
C GLN A 125 42.77 -2.35 -13.20
N LYS A 126 42.09 -2.94 -12.19
CA LYS A 126 41.65 -2.21 -10.98
C LYS A 126 42.25 -2.72 -9.66
N ALA A 127 43.30 -3.54 -9.74
CA ALA A 127 43.99 -4.02 -8.55
C ALA A 127 44.52 -2.84 -7.71
N GLY A 128 43.95 -2.64 -6.51
CA GLY A 128 44.41 -1.65 -5.52
C GLY A 128 43.47 -0.47 -5.22
N LYS A 129 42.31 -0.34 -5.88
CA LYS A 129 41.35 0.75 -5.59
C LYS A 129 40.10 0.25 -4.88
N LEU A 130 39.91 0.68 -3.63
CA LEU A 130 38.63 0.51 -2.92
C LEU A 130 37.60 1.46 -3.56
N SER A 131 36.69 0.91 -4.36
CA SER A 131 35.56 1.67 -4.90
C SER A 131 34.41 1.60 -3.91
N PHE A 132 33.84 2.76 -3.55
CA PHE A 132 32.60 2.79 -2.78
C PHE A 132 31.50 2.02 -3.52
N ILE A 133 30.78 1.17 -2.78
CA ILE A 133 29.63 0.41 -3.26
C ILE A 133 28.48 0.69 -2.28
N SER A 134 27.40 1.26 -2.79
CA SER A 134 26.23 1.63 -2.00
C SER A 134 25.27 0.47 -1.82
N VAL A 135 24.95 0.14 -0.57
CA VAL A 135 23.83 -0.77 -0.22
C VAL A 135 22.50 -0.17 -0.67
N GLY A 136 22.29 1.13 -0.46
CA GLY A 136 21.07 1.83 -0.86
C GLY A 136 20.80 1.73 -2.35
N ASN A 137 21.80 1.93 -3.20
CA ASN A 137 21.66 1.83 -4.65
C ASN A 137 21.43 0.38 -5.12
N LYS A 138 22.08 -0.62 -4.48
CA LYS A 138 21.81 -2.04 -4.73
C LYS A 138 20.36 -2.38 -4.42
N PHE A 139 19.86 -1.98 -3.25
CA PHE A 139 18.47 -2.17 -2.84
C PHE A 139 17.50 -1.54 -3.83
N LYS A 140 17.71 -0.27 -4.19
CA LYS A 140 16.88 0.47 -5.16
C LYS A 140 16.83 -0.23 -6.52
N THR A 141 17.97 -0.71 -7.02
CA THR A 141 18.05 -1.41 -8.32
C THR A 141 17.27 -2.72 -8.29
N GLN A 142 17.46 -3.54 -7.26
CA GLN A 142 16.74 -4.82 -7.09
C GLN A 142 15.24 -4.62 -6.90
N LEU A 143 14.85 -3.60 -6.13
CA LEU A 143 13.44 -3.26 -5.90
C LEU A 143 12.77 -2.82 -7.20
N ASN A 144 13.43 -1.99 -8.02
CA ASN A 144 12.88 -1.56 -9.31
C ASN A 144 12.67 -2.75 -10.26
N LEU A 145 13.64 -3.67 -10.34
CA LEU A 145 13.49 -4.90 -11.13
C LEU A 145 12.29 -5.75 -10.66
N LEU A 146 12.08 -5.85 -9.34
CA LEU A 146 10.92 -6.53 -8.78
C LEU A 146 9.61 -5.82 -9.14
N LEU A 147 9.57 -4.49 -9.02
CA LEU A 147 8.39 -3.69 -9.34
C LEU A 147 8.02 -3.77 -10.82
N GLU A 148 8.99 -3.81 -11.72
CA GLU A 148 8.76 -4.02 -13.16
C GLU A 148 8.10 -5.38 -13.43
N LYS A 149 8.62 -6.45 -12.83
CA LYS A 149 8.03 -7.80 -12.95
C LYS A 149 6.60 -7.88 -12.38
N LEU A 150 6.35 -7.20 -11.26
CA LEU A 150 5.01 -7.11 -10.68
C LEU A 150 4.05 -6.29 -11.55
N ARG A 151 4.53 -5.25 -12.24
CA ARG A 151 3.73 -4.45 -13.18
C ARG A 151 3.41 -5.21 -14.47
N SER A 152 4.29 -6.10 -14.90
CA SER A 152 4.08 -6.92 -16.11
C SER A 152 3.22 -8.16 -15.88
N THR A 153 2.69 -8.37 -14.67
CA THR A 153 1.89 -9.54 -14.30
C THR A 153 0.54 -9.14 -13.69
N GLY A 154 -0.45 -10.04 -13.79
CA GLY A 154 -1.69 -9.90 -13.03
C GLY A 154 -1.43 -10.02 -11.53
N SER A 155 -1.97 -9.12 -10.72
CA SER A 155 -1.71 -9.08 -9.27
C SER A 155 -2.92 -9.53 -8.45
N SER A 156 -2.68 -10.41 -7.48
CA SER A 156 -3.62 -10.77 -6.42
C SER A 156 -3.06 -10.31 -5.08
N PHE A 157 -3.85 -9.60 -4.28
CA PHE A 157 -3.40 -9.04 -3.00
C PHE A 157 -3.99 -9.83 -1.84
N ILE A 158 -3.13 -10.49 -1.07
CA ILE A 158 -3.49 -11.13 0.21
C ILE A 158 -2.95 -10.26 1.34
N ARG A 159 -3.83 -9.85 2.27
CA ARG A 159 -3.45 -9.08 3.46
C ARG A 159 -3.61 -9.95 4.69
N CYS A 160 -2.50 -10.20 5.38
CA CYS A 160 -2.49 -10.93 6.64
C CYS A 160 -2.69 -9.95 7.81
N ILE A 161 -3.53 -10.32 8.77
CA ILE A 161 -3.83 -9.52 9.97
C ILE A 161 -3.46 -10.34 11.20
N LYS A 162 -2.64 -9.77 12.08
CA LYS A 162 -2.26 -10.37 13.35
C LYS A 162 -3.34 -10.07 14.40
N PRO A 163 -4.03 -11.09 14.96
CA PRO A 163 -5.19 -10.86 15.82
C PRO A 163 -4.82 -10.38 17.23
N ASN A 164 -3.63 -10.71 17.73
CA ASN A 164 -3.11 -10.27 19.03
C ASN A 164 -1.58 -10.34 19.06
N LEU A 165 -0.94 -9.54 19.92
CA LEU A 165 0.53 -9.51 20.05
C LEU A 165 1.12 -10.78 20.65
N LYS A 166 0.37 -11.45 21.54
CA LYS A 166 0.79 -12.65 22.31
C LYS A 166 0.89 -13.94 21.48
N MET A 167 0.46 -13.91 20.22
CA MET A 167 0.41 -15.08 19.33
C MET A 167 -0.45 -16.23 19.88
N THR A 168 -1.51 -15.90 20.61
CA THR A 168 -2.44 -16.87 21.22
C THR A 168 -3.68 -17.06 20.36
N SER A 169 -4.21 -18.28 20.31
CA SER A 169 -5.47 -18.56 19.60
C SER A 169 -6.65 -17.90 20.31
N HIS A 170 -7.72 -17.61 19.55
CA HIS A 170 -9.00 -17.06 20.05
C HIS A 170 -8.92 -15.71 20.78
N GLN A 171 -7.79 -15.00 20.74
CA GLN A 171 -7.66 -13.67 21.32
C GLN A 171 -7.72 -12.59 20.23
N PHE A 172 -8.62 -11.62 20.38
CA PHE A 172 -8.87 -10.54 19.42
C PHE A 172 -8.56 -9.17 20.05
N GLU A 173 -7.55 -8.48 19.55
CA GLU A 173 -7.14 -7.14 20.00
C GLU A 173 -7.58 -6.09 18.97
N GLY A 174 -8.82 -5.63 19.09
CA GLY A 174 -9.46 -4.76 18.10
C GLY A 174 -8.69 -3.48 17.77
N ALA A 175 -8.06 -2.84 18.77
CA ALA A 175 -7.24 -1.64 18.55
C ALA A 175 -6.00 -1.93 17.68
N GLN A 176 -5.33 -3.05 17.90
CA GLN A 176 -4.15 -3.46 17.13
C GLN A 176 -4.54 -3.87 15.70
N ILE A 177 -5.67 -4.57 15.55
CA ILE A 177 -6.20 -4.95 14.24
C ILE A 177 -6.60 -3.70 13.45
N LEU A 178 -7.29 -2.73 14.08
CA LEU A 178 -7.66 -1.48 13.45
C LEU A 178 -6.43 -0.71 12.98
N SER A 179 -5.38 -0.63 13.80
CA SER A 179 -4.11 0.00 13.41
C SER A 179 -3.50 -0.70 12.20
N GLN A 180 -3.51 -2.03 12.13
CA GLN A 180 -3.01 -2.78 10.96
C GLN A 180 -3.84 -2.50 9.70
N LEU A 181 -5.17 -2.43 9.80
CA LEU A 181 -6.04 -2.08 8.68
C LEU A 181 -5.75 -0.66 8.16
N GLN A 182 -5.52 0.29 9.07
CA GLN A 182 -5.10 1.65 8.72
C GLN A 182 -3.74 1.63 8.02
N CYS A 183 -2.74 0.96 8.60
CA CYS A 183 -1.38 0.88 8.05
C CYS A 183 -1.26 0.07 6.76
N SER A 184 -2.19 -0.82 6.46
CA SER A 184 -2.18 -1.67 5.25
C SER A 184 -2.88 -1.04 4.04
N GLY A 185 -3.41 0.18 4.20
CA GLY A 185 -4.06 0.91 3.12
C GLY A 185 -5.52 0.59 2.96
N MET A 186 -6.10 -0.22 3.84
CA MET A 186 -7.49 -0.64 3.70
C MET A 186 -8.45 0.54 3.79
N VAL A 187 -8.20 1.50 4.68
CA VAL A 187 -9.05 2.70 4.78
C VAL A 187 -9.02 3.51 3.49
N SER A 188 -7.84 3.81 2.96
CA SER A 188 -7.71 4.57 1.70
C SER A 188 -8.29 3.83 0.49
N VAL A 189 -8.23 2.48 0.48
CA VAL A 189 -8.89 1.67 -0.54
C VAL A 189 -10.41 1.76 -0.41
N LEU A 190 -10.95 1.72 0.80
CA LEU A 190 -12.38 1.90 1.04
C LEU A 190 -12.83 3.30 0.61
N ASP A 191 -12.07 4.35 0.93
CA ASP A 191 -12.36 5.72 0.50
C ASP A 191 -12.39 5.84 -1.03
N LEU A 192 -11.42 5.24 -1.72
CA LEU A 192 -11.40 5.18 -3.18
C LEU A 192 -12.61 4.40 -3.73
N MET A 193 -13.00 3.30 -3.09
CA MET A 193 -14.18 2.53 -3.47
C MET A 193 -15.49 3.31 -3.25
N GLN A 194 -15.54 4.20 -2.25
CA GLN A 194 -16.70 5.06 -2.00
C GLN A 194 -16.95 6.06 -3.13
N GLY A 195 -15.90 6.52 -3.82
CA GLY A 195 -16.03 7.37 -5.02
C GLY A 195 -16.71 6.68 -6.20
N GLY A 196 -16.78 5.34 -6.19
CA GLY A 196 -17.43 4.52 -7.21
C GLY A 196 -18.78 3.94 -6.77
N PHE A 197 -18.97 2.66 -7.09
CA PHE A 197 -20.14 1.87 -6.70
C PHE A 197 -19.69 0.62 -5.92
N PRO A 198 -19.50 0.72 -4.60
CA PRO A 198 -18.90 -0.35 -3.79
C PRO A 198 -19.82 -1.55 -3.62
N SER A 199 -21.13 -1.32 -3.55
CA SER A 199 -22.13 -2.39 -3.37
C SER A 199 -22.63 -2.87 -4.72
N ARG A 200 -22.65 -4.19 -4.90
CA ARG A 200 -23.05 -4.85 -6.15
C ARG A 200 -23.94 -6.03 -5.83
N ALA A 201 -25.08 -6.12 -6.49
CA ALA A 201 -25.99 -7.25 -6.35
C ALA A 201 -26.39 -7.75 -7.73
N SER A 202 -26.42 -9.08 -7.92
CA SER A 202 -26.93 -9.65 -9.16
C SER A 202 -28.45 -9.50 -9.26
N PHE A 203 -28.96 -9.47 -10.50
CA PHE A 203 -30.40 -9.40 -10.73
C PHE A 203 -31.15 -10.58 -10.09
N HIS A 204 -30.56 -11.78 -10.13
CA HIS A 204 -31.15 -12.98 -9.55
C HIS A 204 -31.21 -12.93 -8.02
N GLU A 205 -30.17 -12.43 -7.35
CA GLU A 205 -30.17 -12.26 -5.90
C GLU A 205 -31.27 -11.30 -5.47
N LEU A 206 -31.35 -10.11 -6.10
CA LEU A 206 -32.39 -9.11 -5.82
C LEU A 206 -33.80 -9.68 -6.07
N TYR A 207 -34.02 -10.35 -7.20
CA TYR A 207 -35.29 -10.99 -7.50
C TYR A 207 -35.68 -12.00 -6.42
N ASN A 208 -34.78 -12.88 -6.02
CA ASN A 208 -35.07 -13.90 -5.02
C ASN A 208 -35.33 -13.32 -3.63
N MET A 209 -34.63 -12.25 -3.26
CA MET A 209 -34.85 -11.53 -2.00
C MET A 209 -36.22 -10.88 -1.95
N TYR A 210 -36.66 -10.21 -3.03
CA TYR A 210 -37.82 -9.32 -2.97
C TYR A 210 -39.09 -9.84 -3.65
N LYS A 211 -39.04 -10.90 -4.47
CA LYS A 211 -40.22 -11.42 -5.19
C LYS A 211 -41.41 -11.75 -4.28
N LYS A 212 -41.15 -12.15 -3.03
CA LYS A 212 -42.20 -12.52 -2.06
C LYS A 212 -43.05 -11.33 -1.64
N TYR A 213 -42.49 -10.13 -1.70
CA TYR A 213 -43.14 -8.88 -1.31
C TYR A 213 -43.81 -8.16 -2.48
N MET A 214 -43.74 -8.74 -3.69
CA MET A 214 -44.10 -8.05 -4.94
C MET A 214 -45.33 -8.70 -5.60
N PRO A 215 -46.13 -7.92 -6.35
CA PRO A 215 -47.31 -8.45 -7.03
C PRO A 215 -46.92 -9.43 -8.14
N ALA A 216 -47.79 -10.41 -8.38
CA ALA A 216 -47.56 -11.48 -9.37
C ALA A 216 -47.25 -10.97 -10.79
N LYS A 217 -47.78 -9.78 -11.15
CA LYS A 217 -47.48 -9.12 -12.43
C LYS A 217 -46.01 -8.76 -12.57
N LEU A 218 -45.40 -8.24 -11.50
CA LEU A 218 -43.98 -7.86 -11.47
C LEU A 218 -43.10 -9.11 -11.41
N THR A 219 -43.46 -10.12 -10.59
CA THR A 219 -42.65 -11.34 -10.42
C THR A 219 -42.60 -12.23 -11.66
N ARG A 220 -43.49 -12.05 -12.63
CA ARG A 220 -43.46 -12.76 -13.93
C ARG A 220 -42.40 -12.24 -14.88
N LEU A 221 -41.87 -11.03 -14.65
CA LEU A 221 -40.80 -10.46 -15.46
C LEU A 221 -39.49 -11.21 -15.21
N ASP A 222 -38.58 -11.16 -16.19
CA ASP A 222 -37.21 -11.63 -15.97
C ASP A 222 -36.53 -10.79 -14.87
N PRO A 223 -35.52 -11.35 -14.17
CA PRO A 223 -34.89 -10.69 -13.01
C PRO A 223 -34.35 -9.29 -13.31
N ARG A 224 -33.92 -9.00 -14.54
CA ARG A 224 -33.39 -7.69 -14.91
C ARG A 224 -34.53 -6.69 -15.10
N LEU A 225 -35.59 -7.05 -15.82
CA LEU A 225 -36.78 -6.21 -15.97
C LEU A 225 -37.49 -6.00 -14.64
N PHE A 226 -37.57 -7.04 -13.79
CA PHE A 226 -38.07 -6.95 -12.42
C PHE A 226 -37.35 -5.84 -11.64
N CYS A 227 -36.01 -5.87 -11.61
CA CYS A 227 -35.23 -4.85 -10.89
C CYS A 227 -35.42 -3.45 -11.50
N LYS A 228 -35.46 -3.32 -12.83
CA LYS A 228 -35.68 -2.02 -13.49
C LYS A 228 -37.04 -1.41 -13.15
N ALA A 229 -38.11 -2.19 -13.25
CA ALA A 229 -39.47 -1.75 -12.96
C ALA A 229 -39.61 -1.38 -11.47
N LEU A 230 -39.06 -2.22 -10.60
CA LEU A 230 -39.05 -1.99 -9.16
C LEU A 230 -38.34 -0.68 -8.78
N PHE A 231 -37.14 -0.44 -9.31
CA PHE A 231 -36.36 0.75 -8.93
C PHE A 231 -37.02 2.05 -9.42
N LYS A 232 -37.64 1.99 -10.62
CA LYS A 232 -38.42 3.11 -11.15
C LYS A 232 -39.68 3.39 -10.33
N ALA A 233 -40.42 2.35 -9.96
CA ALA A 233 -41.62 2.50 -9.14
C ALA A 233 -41.32 3.04 -7.73
N LEU A 234 -40.14 2.73 -7.20
CA LEU A 234 -39.63 3.28 -5.94
C LEU A 234 -39.15 4.72 -6.04
N GLY A 235 -39.00 5.27 -7.25
CA GLY A 235 -38.48 6.62 -7.45
C GLY A 235 -37.03 6.77 -6.98
N LEU A 236 -36.22 5.72 -7.04
CA LEU A 236 -34.81 5.81 -6.69
C LEU A 236 -34.08 6.74 -7.65
N ASN A 237 -33.17 7.57 -7.13
CA ASN A 237 -32.39 8.50 -7.94
C ASN A 237 -31.41 7.73 -8.84
N GLU A 238 -31.39 8.02 -10.14
CA GLU A 238 -30.47 7.40 -11.10
C GLU A 238 -28.98 7.71 -10.85
N GLN A 239 -28.66 8.64 -9.96
CA GLN A 239 -27.29 8.90 -9.49
C GLN A 239 -26.83 7.91 -8.41
N ASP A 240 -27.78 7.30 -7.69
CA ASP A 240 -27.54 6.41 -6.55
C ASP A 240 -27.29 4.97 -6.97
N TYR A 241 -27.68 4.59 -8.18
CA TYR A 241 -27.47 3.25 -8.73
C TYR A 241 -27.20 3.28 -10.23
N LYS A 242 -26.57 2.22 -10.75
CA LYS A 242 -26.40 1.97 -12.19
C LYS A 242 -26.69 0.50 -12.53
N PHE A 243 -27.39 0.30 -13.63
CA PHE A 243 -27.65 -1.02 -14.19
C PHE A 243 -26.48 -1.46 -15.08
N GLY A 244 -25.83 -2.56 -14.71
CA GLY A 244 -24.89 -3.24 -15.59
C GLY A 244 -25.57 -4.27 -16.50
N LEU A 245 -24.75 -5.18 -17.04
CA LEU A 245 -25.20 -6.31 -17.85
C LEU A 245 -25.82 -7.42 -17.00
N THR A 246 -25.20 -7.75 -15.86
CA THR A 246 -25.61 -8.87 -14.98
C THR A 246 -25.91 -8.46 -13.53
N LYS A 247 -25.55 -7.23 -13.15
CA LYS A 247 -25.63 -6.72 -11.77
C LYS A 247 -26.14 -5.28 -11.72
N VAL A 248 -26.70 -4.91 -10.58
CA VAL A 248 -26.94 -3.53 -10.16
C VAL A 248 -25.80 -3.07 -9.27
N PHE A 249 -25.36 -1.84 -9.50
CA PHE A 249 -24.28 -1.17 -8.79
C PHE A 249 -24.87 -0.02 -7.97
N PHE A 250 -24.54 0.08 -6.69
CA PHE A 250 -25.06 1.10 -5.79
C PHE A 250 -23.94 1.99 -5.24
N ARG A 251 -24.25 3.27 -5.06
CA ARG A 251 -23.44 4.20 -4.28
C ARG A 251 -23.35 3.74 -2.81
N PRO A 252 -22.36 4.23 -2.04
CA PRO A 252 -22.23 3.90 -0.62
C PRO A 252 -23.54 4.12 0.15
N GLY A 253 -23.94 3.17 0.99
CA GLY A 253 -25.16 3.25 1.81
C GLY A 253 -26.48 2.99 1.07
N LYS A 254 -26.55 3.24 -0.24
CA LYS A 254 -27.80 3.18 -1.01
C LYS A 254 -28.42 1.81 -1.14
N PHE A 255 -27.62 0.74 -1.16
CA PHE A 255 -28.16 -0.61 -1.08
C PHE A 255 -28.86 -0.89 0.26
N ALA A 256 -28.29 -0.40 1.38
CA ALA A 256 -28.88 -0.61 2.70
C ALA A 256 -30.17 0.21 2.88
N GLU A 257 -30.20 1.46 2.40
CA GLU A 257 -31.43 2.27 2.34
C GLU A 257 -32.53 1.55 1.55
N PHE A 258 -32.18 1.03 0.36
CA PHE A 258 -33.11 0.26 -0.48
C PHE A 258 -33.60 -1.02 0.21
N ASP A 259 -32.71 -1.83 0.79
CA ASP A 259 -33.07 -3.06 1.51
C ASP A 259 -33.96 -2.76 2.72
N GLN A 260 -33.72 -1.66 3.42
CA GLN A 260 -34.56 -1.20 4.53
C GLN A 260 -35.96 -0.78 4.06
N ILE A 261 -36.07 -0.03 2.96
CA ILE A 261 -37.36 0.32 2.33
C ILE A 261 -38.14 -0.96 1.98
N MET A 262 -37.46 -1.97 1.45
CA MET A 262 -38.10 -3.22 1.04
C MET A 262 -38.53 -4.14 2.18
N LYS A 263 -37.92 -3.97 3.36
CA LYS A 263 -38.25 -4.72 4.59
C LYS A 263 -39.06 -3.89 5.59
N SER A 264 -39.50 -2.70 5.19
CA SER A 264 -40.30 -1.81 6.03
C SER A 264 -41.74 -2.34 6.23
N ASP A 265 -42.48 -1.71 7.14
CA ASP A 265 -43.77 -2.19 7.63
C ASP A 265 -44.78 -2.52 6.52
N PRO A 266 -45.72 -3.47 6.77
CA PRO A 266 -46.68 -3.95 5.76
C PRO A 266 -47.48 -2.84 5.06
N ASP A 267 -47.79 -1.75 5.77
CA ASP A 267 -48.52 -0.60 5.22
C ASP A 267 -47.69 0.19 4.21
N HIS A 268 -46.39 0.34 4.47
CA HIS A 268 -45.46 1.00 3.55
C HIS A 268 -45.25 0.15 2.29
N LEU A 269 -45.14 -1.18 2.47
CA LEU A 269 -45.07 -2.12 1.37
C LEU A 269 -46.37 -2.12 0.53
N ALA A 270 -47.54 -1.95 1.14
CA ALA A 270 -48.80 -1.84 0.41
C ALA A 270 -48.85 -0.58 -0.48
N ASP A 271 -48.37 0.57 0.01
CA ASP A 271 -48.25 1.80 -0.80
C ASP A 271 -47.24 1.63 -1.94
N LEU A 272 -46.12 0.96 -1.66
CA LEU A 272 -45.09 0.59 -2.62
C LEU A 272 -45.67 -0.24 -3.78
N ILE A 273 -46.46 -1.27 -3.45
CA ILE A 273 -47.13 -2.14 -4.41
C ILE A 273 -48.14 -1.37 -5.25
N LYS A 274 -48.86 -0.38 -4.67
CA LYS A 274 -49.77 0.49 -5.43
C LYS A 274 -49.00 1.33 -6.47
N ARG A 275 -47.88 1.95 -6.08
CA ARG A 275 -47.02 2.72 -6.99
C ARG A 275 -46.45 1.86 -8.12
N VAL A 276 -45.99 0.65 -7.78
CA VAL A 276 -45.53 -0.35 -8.76
C VAL A 276 -46.64 -0.73 -9.74
N ASN A 277 -47.84 -1.02 -9.25
CA ASN A 277 -48.97 -1.39 -10.10
C ASN A 277 -49.43 -0.25 -11.02
N HIS A 278 -49.38 1.00 -10.56
CA HIS A 278 -49.68 2.16 -11.40
C HIS A 278 -48.66 2.31 -12.55
N TRP A 279 -47.38 2.04 -12.27
CA TRP A 279 -46.32 2.12 -13.28
C TRP A 279 -46.33 0.95 -14.29
N LEU A 280 -46.88 -0.20 -13.90
CA LEU A 280 -46.98 -1.39 -14.76
C LEU A 280 -48.21 -1.40 -15.70
N LEU A 281 -49.12 -0.43 -15.55
CA LEU A 281 -50.26 -0.19 -16.45
C LEU A 281 -49.84 0.74 -17.60
#